data_AF-A0A229UH44-F1
#
_entry.id   AF-A0A229UH44-F1
#
_cell.length_a   1.000
_cell.length_b   1.000
_cell.length_c   1.000
_cell.angle_alpha   90.00
_cell.angle_beta   90.00
_cell.angle_gamma   90.00
#
_symmetry.space_group_name_H-M   'P 1'
#
loop_
_entity.id
_entity.type
_entity.pdbx_description
1 polymer ?
#
loop_
_entity_poly.entity_id
_entity_poly.type
_entity_poly.pdbx_seq_one_letter_code
_entity_poly.pdbx_strand_id
1 'polypeptide(L)'
;MEQELSAQISQWHEDNQHQQIVDTLLRIPPTDRDYDMISSLGRAYNNLSLYEEALEQFAFIAEQGKNDPLWYFRVGYSYYYMKRYEEAAGVLSTALELNPGDQHSARLLERSHRKWLKQQNAESRCTLSKRQKDPGAIPFEGMELDSFWEDSDYAREQYVSDPPTDELISSVEEELGYKLPAAYIALMKHQNGGVPYNRSFPTDEATSWAEDHIAITGIMGIGRDKSYAICGDLGSGFMIEEWGYPDIGVVICDCPSAGHDVVMLDYRHCGKDGEPEVIHVDQEDDYEITFLAPDFETFIRGLVNDKDYDTSEEDKENDLRKVTEGKFSPLLTELCGQASEVDGLESKIRSVCAQIVQEKGHFSFHADERSQLMYDVQFWLYTNAYQATDRQQYLDTYDQMIAFGGEFGQGGYAPGFISDWLDGRIGEGLIVQENGFLRFTDEARSAVIAKLSAEAEAAQALAAAGGTKDVAPFILVEQNNGGKSVILPVGSYLTKLFDTRADEGFEGNGYDWASLAAVFLNERMPEFADTIHFDPEADMFCAYSSNGVAVEQFAWAFKSACEDKVLIHDLFSRAELD
;
A
#
# COMPACT_ATOMS: atom_id res chain seq x y z
N MET A 1 -18.68 4.03 52.76
CA MET A 1 -17.77 5.13 52.39
C MET A 1 -16.64 4.60 51.53
N GLU A 2 -15.76 3.70 52.01
CA GLU A 2 -14.66 3.14 51.19
C GLU A 2 -15.13 2.40 49.92
N GLN A 3 -16.13 1.52 50.03
CA GLN A 3 -16.72 0.84 48.85
C GLN A 3 -17.38 1.79 47.85
N GLU A 4 -17.91 2.92 48.32
CA GLU A 4 -18.56 3.93 47.49
C GLU A 4 -17.53 4.79 46.74
N LEU A 5 -16.42 5.15 47.41
CA LEU A 5 -15.30 5.84 46.79
C LEU A 5 -14.58 4.96 45.75
N SER A 6 -14.35 3.69 46.05
CA SER A 6 -13.74 2.75 45.09
C SER A 6 -14.57 2.61 43.81
N ALA A 7 -15.90 2.42 43.93
CA ALA A 7 -16.79 2.37 42.77
C ALA A 7 -16.77 3.69 41.97
N GLN A 8 -16.72 4.83 42.66
CA GLN A 8 -16.66 6.14 42.03
C GLN A 8 -15.33 6.37 41.28
N ILE A 9 -14.19 5.95 41.84
CA ILE A 9 -12.89 6.01 41.17
C ILE A 9 -12.87 5.14 39.91
N SER A 10 -13.47 3.95 39.96
CA SER A 10 -13.60 3.09 38.79
C SER A 10 -14.45 3.74 37.70
N GLN A 11 -15.59 4.32 38.06
CA GLN A 11 -16.44 5.06 37.12
C GLN A 11 -15.69 6.23 36.48
N TRP A 12 -15.00 7.06 37.27
CA TRP A 12 -14.20 8.16 36.73
C TRP A 12 -13.07 7.70 35.83
N HIS A 13 -12.50 6.52 36.07
CA HIS A 13 -11.49 5.97 35.18
C HIS A 13 -12.11 5.56 33.85
N GLU A 14 -13.26 4.87 33.86
CA GLU A 14 -14.02 4.51 32.65
C GLU A 14 -14.48 5.76 31.86
N ASP A 15 -14.82 6.84 32.57
CA ASP A 15 -15.23 8.12 31.97
C ASP A 15 -14.03 9.01 31.55
N ASN A 16 -12.79 8.52 31.64
CA ASN A 16 -11.54 9.26 31.39
C ASN A 16 -11.36 10.54 32.25
N GLN A 17 -12.04 10.62 33.40
CA GLN A 17 -11.97 11.71 34.37
C GLN A 17 -10.76 11.55 35.32
N HIS A 18 -9.57 11.37 34.77
CA HIS A 18 -8.37 11.04 35.56
C HIS A 18 -7.94 12.17 36.52
N GLN A 19 -8.08 13.43 36.10
CA GLN A 19 -7.80 14.58 36.98
C GLN A 19 -8.71 14.59 38.21
N GLN A 20 -9.97 14.16 38.07
CA GLN A 20 -10.91 14.11 39.19
C GLN A 20 -10.52 13.03 40.22
N ILE A 21 -9.95 11.91 39.76
CA ILE A 21 -9.36 10.89 40.63
C ILE A 21 -8.20 11.49 41.41
N VAL A 22 -7.27 12.18 40.73
CA VAL A 22 -6.11 12.85 41.36
C VAL A 22 -6.58 13.86 42.41
N ASP A 23 -7.44 14.80 42.03
CA ASP A 23 -7.92 15.86 42.92
C ASP A 23 -8.64 15.31 44.16
N THR A 24 -9.40 14.23 43.99
CA THR A 24 -10.15 13.61 45.08
C THR A 24 -9.21 12.88 46.04
N LEU A 25 -8.28 12.07 45.52
CA LEU A 25 -7.36 11.29 46.35
C LEU A 25 -6.30 12.17 47.03
N LEU A 26 -5.90 13.29 46.42
CA LEU A 26 -4.95 14.22 47.04
C LEU A 26 -5.53 14.97 48.25
N ARG A 27 -6.86 15.08 48.39
CA ARG A 27 -7.51 15.65 49.58
C ARG A 27 -7.43 14.73 50.81
N ILE A 28 -7.19 13.43 50.59
CA ILE A 28 -6.98 12.46 51.66
C ILE A 28 -5.51 12.59 52.11
N PRO A 29 -5.22 12.73 53.42
CA PRO A 29 -3.84 12.78 53.90
C PRO A 29 -3.04 11.54 53.45
N PRO A 30 -1.75 11.65 53.08
CA PRO A 30 -0.95 10.50 52.63
C PRO A 30 -0.93 9.32 53.60
N THR A 31 -1.04 9.56 54.91
CA THR A 31 -1.10 8.52 55.95
C THR A 31 -2.38 7.69 55.95
N ASP A 32 -3.43 8.23 55.33
CA ASP A 32 -4.78 7.67 55.36
C ASP A 32 -5.15 7.01 54.01
N ARG A 33 -4.24 7.04 53.03
CA ARG A 33 -4.41 6.38 51.74
C ARG A 33 -3.95 4.93 51.85
N ASP A 34 -4.83 4.02 51.49
CA ASP A 34 -4.50 2.60 51.40
C ASP A 34 -3.80 2.25 50.06
N TYR A 35 -3.50 0.96 49.90
CA TYR A 35 -2.87 0.44 48.70
C TYR A 35 -3.67 0.75 47.43
N ASP A 36 -4.98 0.52 47.45
CA ASP A 36 -5.85 0.67 46.28
C ASP A 36 -6.00 2.15 45.87
N MET A 37 -6.06 3.05 46.85
CA MET A 37 -6.06 4.50 46.62
C MET A 37 -4.75 4.95 45.98
N ILE A 38 -3.59 4.57 46.53
CA ILE A 38 -2.28 4.97 45.98
C ILE A 38 -2.09 4.35 44.58
N SER A 39 -2.49 3.09 44.40
CA SER A 39 -2.44 2.39 43.12
C SER A 39 -3.32 3.06 42.06
N SER A 40 -4.52 3.51 42.45
CA SER A 40 -5.44 4.27 41.58
C SER A 40 -4.93 5.67 41.25
N LEU A 41 -4.28 6.34 42.21
CA LEU A 41 -3.65 7.65 42.02
C LEU A 41 -2.49 7.55 41.02
N GLY A 42 -1.59 6.59 41.17
CA GLY A 42 -0.50 6.35 40.22
C GLY A 42 -1.02 6.00 38.82
N ARG A 43 -2.10 5.19 38.74
CA ARG A 43 -2.78 4.92 37.45
C ARG A 43 -3.33 6.21 36.82
N ALA A 44 -3.97 7.06 37.60
CA ALA A 44 -4.50 8.33 37.10
C ALA A 44 -3.38 9.25 36.58
N TYR A 45 -2.26 9.33 37.30
CA TYR A 45 -1.07 10.06 36.82
C TYR A 45 -0.51 9.50 35.51
N ASN A 46 -0.40 8.18 35.37
CA ASN A 46 0.01 7.57 34.10
C ASN A 46 -0.91 7.94 32.92
N ASN A 47 -2.22 8.00 33.13
CA ASN A 47 -3.17 8.39 32.08
C ASN A 47 -3.17 9.90 31.80
N LEU A 48 -2.63 10.72 32.71
CA LEU A 48 -2.37 12.15 32.51
C LEU A 48 -0.96 12.42 31.95
N SER A 49 -0.21 11.36 31.60
CA SER A 49 1.19 11.45 31.16
C SER A 49 2.16 12.06 32.18
N LEU A 50 1.79 12.01 33.47
CA LEU A 50 2.59 12.47 34.61
C LEU A 50 3.34 11.26 35.21
N TYR A 51 4.32 10.75 34.46
CA TYR A 51 4.94 9.45 34.73
C TYR A 51 5.84 9.45 35.96
N GLU A 52 6.57 10.54 36.20
CA GLU A 52 7.40 10.74 37.39
C GLU A 52 6.55 10.73 38.66
N GLU A 53 5.45 11.50 38.69
CA GLU A 53 4.51 11.53 39.81
C GLU A 53 3.86 10.16 40.05
N ALA A 54 3.56 9.43 38.98
CA ALA A 54 3.06 8.06 39.09
C ALA A 54 4.08 7.15 39.78
N LEU A 55 5.35 7.19 39.35
CA LEU A 55 6.43 6.41 39.97
C LEU A 55 6.66 6.79 41.43
N GLU A 56 6.55 8.06 41.79
CA GLU A 56 6.61 8.51 43.19
C GLU A 56 5.51 7.86 44.03
N GLN A 57 4.27 7.80 43.51
CA GLN A 57 3.17 7.13 44.22
C GLN A 57 3.42 5.62 44.33
N PHE A 58 3.83 4.95 43.25
CA PHE A 58 4.08 3.50 43.26
C PHE A 58 5.21 3.11 44.22
N ALA A 59 6.19 3.98 44.43
CA ALA A 59 7.28 3.75 45.38
C ALA A 59 6.79 3.60 46.84
N PHE A 60 5.74 4.32 47.25
CA PHE A 60 5.18 4.21 48.61
C PHE A 60 4.58 2.83 48.89
N ILE A 61 4.09 2.14 47.87
CA ILE A 61 3.42 0.84 47.97
C ILE A 61 4.26 -0.31 47.41
N ALA A 62 5.54 -0.07 47.09
CA ALA A 62 6.41 -1.06 46.44
C ALA A 62 6.56 -2.37 47.24
N GLU A 63 6.63 -2.31 48.57
CA GLU A 63 6.72 -3.51 49.41
C GLU A 63 5.43 -4.34 49.37
N GLN A 64 4.27 -3.67 49.33
CA GLN A 64 2.96 -4.31 49.26
C GLN A 64 2.68 -4.87 47.85
N GLY A 65 3.17 -4.19 46.82
CA GLY A 65 2.98 -4.54 45.40
C GLY A 65 3.83 -5.71 44.88
N LYS A 66 4.74 -6.28 45.70
CA LYS A 66 5.64 -7.38 45.28
C LYS A 66 4.95 -8.60 44.67
N ASN A 67 3.69 -8.85 45.03
CA ASN A 67 2.89 -9.96 44.51
C ASN A 67 1.71 -9.48 43.64
N ASP A 68 1.68 -8.21 43.25
CA ASP A 68 0.64 -7.62 42.41
C ASP A 68 1.16 -7.39 40.98
N PRO A 69 0.76 -8.21 40.00
CA PRO A 69 1.19 -8.02 38.61
C PRO A 69 0.74 -6.66 38.02
N LEU A 70 -0.37 -6.08 38.47
CA LEU A 70 -0.85 -4.78 37.98
C LEU A 70 0.04 -3.64 38.45
N TRP A 71 0.66 -3.76 39.63
CA TRP A 71 1.63 -2.78 40.10
C TRP A 71 2.85 -2.75 39.18
N TYR A 72 3.41 -3.92 38.85
CA TYR A 72 4.54 -4.03 37.92
C TYR A 72 4.19 -3.52 36.53
N PHE A 73 3.01 -3.85 36.00
CA PHE A 73 2.54 -3.32 34.72
C PHE A 73 2.50 -1.78 34.72
N ARG A 74 1.94 -1.17 35.77
CA ARG A 74 1.81 0.30 35.86
C ARG A 74 3.16 1.00 36.01
N VAL A 75 4.09 0.43 36.77
CA VAL A 75 5.47 0.93 36.86
C VAL A 75 6.19 0.79 35.52
N GLY A 76 6.03 -0.35 34.84
CA GLY A 76 6.57 -0.59 33.50
C GLY A 76 6.02 0.36 32.45
N TYR A 77 4.72 0.67 32.52
CA TYR A 77 4.08 1.69 31.72
C TYR A 77 4.74 3.05 31.91
N SER A 78 4.94 3.50 33.15
CA SER A 78 5.62 4.78 33.42
C SER A 78 7.04 4.79 32.83
N TYR A 79 7.84 3.75 33.07
CA TYR A 79 9.19 3.68 32.50
C TYR A 79 9.20 3.66 30.97
N TYR A 80 8.27 2.94 30.34
CA TYR A 80 8.17 2.86 28.89
C TYR A 80 7.95 4.24 28.25
N TYR A 81 6.96 5.00 28.74
CA TYR A 81 6.69 6.35 28.20
C TYR A 81 7.73 7.39 28.59
N MET A 82 8.49 7.16 29.67
CA MET A 82 9.71 7.91 30.00
C MET A 82 10.93 7.49 29.14
N LYS A 83 10.75 6.60 28.16
CA LYS A 83 11.82 6.06 27.28
C LYS A 83 12.94 5.30 28.02
N ARG A 84 12.65 4.83 29.24
CA ARG A 84 13.51 4.03 30.11
C ARG A 84 13.23 2.54 29.87
N TYR A 85 13.53 2.09 28.66
CA TYR A 85 13.04 0.81 28.13
C TYR A 85 13.68 -0.42 28.79
N GLU A 86 14.92 -0.31 29.26
CA GLU A 86 15.58 -1.39 30.02
C GLU A 86 14.84 -1.63 31.33
N GLU A 87 14.57 -0.57 32.11
CA GLU A 87 13.82 -0.68 33.36
C GLU A 87 12.38 -1.13 33.12
N ALA A 88 11.72 -0.64 32.06
CA ALA A 88 10.39 -1.09 31.66
C ALA A 88 10.36 -2.59 31.37
N ALA A 89 11.29 -3.10 30.56
CA ALA A 89 11.38 -4.51 30.24
C ALA A 89 11.65 -5.37 31.49
N GLY A 90 12.51 -4.90 32.40
CA GLY A 90 12.78 -5.58 33.66
C GLY A 90 11.52 -5.78 34.52
N VAL A 91 10.76 -4.71 34.77
CA VAL A 91 9.55 -4.81 35.61
C VAL A 91 8.40 -5.53 34.92
N LEU A 92 8.23 -5.39 33.60
CA LEU A 92 7.20 -6.09 32.84
C LEU A 92 7.46 -7.60 32.76
N SER A 93 8.73 -8.02 32.75
CA SER A 93 9.10 -9.43 32.87
C SER A 93 8.58 -10.01 34.20
N THR A 94 8.77 -9.30 35.32
CA THR A 94 8.21 -9.71 36.62
C THR A 94 6.68 -9.72 36.63
N ALA A 95 6.01 -8.79 35.93
CA ALA A 95 4.56 -8.82 35.79
C ALA A 95 4.06 -10.13 35.15
N LEU A 96 4.75 -10.61 34.11
CA LEU A 96 4.44 -11.86 33.41
C LEU A 96 4.85 -13.11 34.18
N GLU A 97 5.87 -13.05 35.04
CA GLU A 97 6.18 -14.14 35.97
C GLU A 97 5.02 -14.38 36.97
N LEU A 98 4.39 -13.29 37.43
CA LEU A 98 3.25 -13.33 38.35
C LEU A 98 1.92 -13.64 37.64
N ASN A 99 1.75 -13.19 36.39
CA ASN A 99 0.58 -13.45 35.56
C ASN A 99 0.95 -13.71 34.09
N PRO A 100 1.29 -14.95 33.71
CA PRO A 100 1.79 -15.27 32.36
C PRO A 100 0.77 -15.03 31.22
N GLY A 101 -0.52 -14.92 31.54
CA GLY A 101 -1.58 -14.74 30.55
C GLY A 101 -1.90 -13.27 30.22
N ASP A 102 -1.22 -12.31 30.83
CA ASP A 102 -1.53 -10.89 30.61
C ASP A 102 -0.97 -10.39 29.27
N GLN A 103 -1.85 -10.29 28.28
CA GLN A 103 -1.49 -9.83 26.93
C GLN A 103 -0.99 -8.39 26.91
N HIS A 104 -1.45 -7.53 27.84
CA HIS A 104 -1.01 -6.14 27.91
C HIS A 104 0.46 -6.03 28.35
N SER A 105 0.85 -6.73 29.41
CA SER A 105 2.25 -6.80 29.85
C SER A 105 3.14 -7.44 28.78
N ALA A 106 2.68 -8.51 28.12
CA ALA A 106 3.44 -9.18 27.06
C ALA A 106 3.74 -8.23 25.89
N ARG A 107 2.72 -7.54 25.39
CA ARG A 107 2.86 -6.58 24.28
C ARG A 107 3.77 -5.41 24.65
N LEU A 108 3.64 -4.88 25.86
CA LEU A 108 4.46 -3.75 26.31
C LEU A 108 5.92 -4.17 26.58
N LEU A 109 6.15 -5.40 27.06
CA LEU A 109 7.48 -5.97 27.23
C LEU A 109 8.20 -6.12 25.89
N GLU A 110 7.52 -6.70 24.90
CA GLU A 110 8.04 -6.85 23.54
C GLU A 110 8.42 -5.48 22.95
N ARG A 111 7.51 -4.49 23.05
CA ARG A 111 7.78 -3.10 22.62
C ARG A 111 8.97 -2.49 23.36
N SER A 112 9.09 -2.73 24.67
CA SER A 112 10.21 -2.23 25.48
C SER A 112 11.53 -2.84 25.03
N HIS A 113 11.59 -4.16 24.81
CA HIS A 113 12.79 -4.82 24.30
C HIS A 113 13.21 -4.32 22.92
N ARG A 114 12.24 -4.17 22.00
CA ARG A 114 12.51 -3.63 20.66
C ARG A 114 13.12 -2.22 20.73
N LYS A 115 12.49 -1.32 21.50
CA LYS A 115 12.98 0.05 21.67
C LYS A 115 14.34 0.12 22.39
N TRP A 116 14.56 -0.74 23.38
CA TRP A 116 15.85 -0.85 24.07
C TRP A 116 16.97 -1.32 23.14
N LEU A 117 16.72 -2.34 22.31
CA LEU A 117 17.68 -2.80 21.31
C LEU A 117 17.99 -1.69 20.30
N LYS A 118 16.98 -0.94 19.87
CA LYS A 118 17.13 0.22 18.97
C LYS A 118 18.02 1.31 19.57
N GLN A 119 17.86 1.62 20.86
CA GLN A 119 18.75 2.54 21.59
C GLN A 119 20.20 2.02 21.63
N GLN A 120 20.42 0.74 21.95
CA GLN A 120 21.77 0.16 21.97
C GLN A 120 22.44 0.17 20.58
N ASN A 121 21.67 -0.11 19.54
CA ASN A 121 22.15 -0.05 18.16
C ASN A 121 22.52 1.39 17.78
N ALA A 122 21.69 2.37 18.14
CA ALA A 122 21.99 3.79 17.91
C ALA A 122 23.27 4.25 18.65
N GLU A 123 23.45 3.86 19.91
CA GLU A 123 24.68 4.17 20.67
C GLU A 123 25.93 3.54 20.05
N SER A 124 25.80 2.30 19.57
CA SER A 124 26.87 1.59 18.86
C SER A 124 27.22 2.29 17.55
N ARG A 125 26.22 2.75 16.79
CA ARG A 125 26.41 3.52 15.55
C ARG A 125 27.02 4.89 15.79
N CYS A 126 26.58 5.64 16.81
CA CYS A 126 27.21 6.89 17.24
C CYS A 126 28.71 6.73 17.52
N THR A 127 29.11 5.58 18.07
CA THR A 127 30.52 5.25 18.32
C THR A 127 31.29 4.97 17.01
N LEU A 128 30.63 4.40 16.01
CA LEU A 128 31.20 4.11 14.68
C LEU A 128 31.27 5.36 13.79
N SER A 129 30.23 6.21 13.76
CA SER A 129 30.18 7.46 12.99
C SER A 129 31.27 8.46 13.40
N LYS A 130 31.73 8.40 14.67
CA LYS A 130 32.89 9.18 15.14
C LYS A 130 34.24 8.72 14.57
N ARG A 131 34.32 7.60 13.85
CA ARG A 131 35.51 7.23 13.07
C ARG A 131 35.44 7.96 11.73
N GLN A 132 36.29 8.96 11.55
CA GLN A 132 36.40 9.71 10.29
C GLN A 132 36.57 8.76 9.09
N LYS A 133 35.65 8.87 8.12
CA LYS A 133 35.86 8.37 6.75
C LYS A 133 37.07 9.06 6.12
N ASP A 134 37.67 8.40 5.15
CA ASP A 134 38.78 8.95 4.37
C ASP A 134 38.34 10.27 3.71
N PRO A 135 38.93 11.43 4.08
CA PRO A 135 38.58 12.72 3.49
C PRO A 135 38.90 12.80 1.98
N GLY A 136 39.64 11.83 1.44
CA GLY A 136 40.00 11.75 0.03
C GLY A 136 39.09 10.85 -0.84
N ALA A 137 38.08 10.19 -0.26
CA ALA A 137 37.15 9.38 -1.04
C ALA A 137 36.32 10.25 -1.99
N ILE A 138 36.27 9.85 -3.27
CA ILE A 138 35.46 10.54 -4.29
C ILE A 138 34.03 10.01 -4.15
N PRO A 139 33.02 10.84 -3.81
CA PRO A 139 31.66 10.36 -3.69
C PRO A 139 31.16 9.73 -4.99
N PHE A 140 30.43 8.62 -4.88
CA PHE A 140 29.85 7.89 -6.01
C PHE A 140 30.86 7.33 -7.02
N GLU A 141 32.13 7.14 -6.64
CA GLU A 141 33.10 6.48 -7.51
C GLU A 141 32.56 5.13 -8.01
N GLY A 142 32.58 4.94 -9.33
CA GLY A 142 32.08 3.73 -10.00
C GLY A 142 30.56 3.62 -10.16
N MET A 143 29.78 4.67 -9.90
CA MET A 143 28.33 4.70 -10.12
C MET A 143 27.97 5.51 -11.37
N GLU A 144 27.07 4.97 -12.20
CA GLU A 144 26.53 5.66 -13.40
C GLU A 144 25.36 6.59 -12.97
N LEU A 145 25.66 7.86 -12.72
CA LEU A 145 24.67 8.83 -12.22
C LEU A 145 23.69 9.32 -13.32
N ASP A 146 24.07 9.28 -14.60
CA ASP A 146 23.21 9.71 -15.70
C ASP A 146 21.92 8.85 -15.79
N SER A 147 22.01 7.57 -15.43
CA SER A 147 20.87 6.64 -15.40
C SER A 147 20.17 6.55 -14.05
N PHE A 148 20.59 7.35 -13.06
CA PHE A 148 20.00 7.32 -11.72
C PHE A 148 18.64 8.02 -11.68
N TRP A 149 18.46 9.08 -12.46
CA TRP A 149 17.28 9.95 -12.44
C TRP A 149 16.24 9.56 -13.49
N GLU A 150 14.97 9.52 -13.09
CA GLU A 150 13.84 9.44 -13.99
C GLU A 150 13.62 10.78 -14.70
N ASP A 151 13.63 10.75 -16.03
CA ASP A 151 13.42 11.95 -16.85
C ASP A 151 11.92 12.15 -17.16
N SER A 152 11.22 12.83 -16.25
CA SER A 152 9.79 13.14 -16.39
C SER A 152 9.51 14.64 -16.28
N ASP A 153 8.44 15.10 -16.94
CA ASP A 153 8.02 16.51 -16.85
C ASP A 153 7.71 16.93 -15.42
N TYR A 154 7.13 16.01 -14.63
CA TYR A 154 6.88 16.20 -13.21
C TYR A 154 8.19 16.43 -12.43
N ALA A 155 9.20 15.59 -12.62
CA ALA A 155 10.48 15.73 -11.93
C ALA A 155 11.14 17.08 -12.26
N ARG A 156 11.14 17.49 -13.54
CA ARG A 156 11.71 18.76 -14.00
C ARG A 156 10.96 19.98 -13.43
N GLU A 157 9.64 19.90 -13.33
CA GLU A 157 8.82 20.99 -12.82
C GLU A 157 8.94 21.13 -11.29
N GLN A 158 8.88 20.01 -10.57
CA GLN A 158 8.71 20.02 -9.11
C GLN A 158 10.02 19.94 -8.31
N TYR A 159 11.07 19.30 -8.85
CA TYR A 159 12.31 19.02 -8.10
C TYR A 159 13.56 19.61 -8.72
N VAL A 160 13.73 19.51 -10.04
CA VAL A 160 15.03 19.77 -10.69
C VAL A 160 15.30 21.28 -10.78
N SER A 161 16.34 21.72 -10.06
CA SER A 161 16.89 23.08 -10.12
C SER A 161 18.20 23.14 -10.92
N ASP A 162 18.67 24.35 -11.19
CA ASP A 162 20.04 24.55 -11.70
C ASP A 162 21.07 23.99 -10.71
N PRO A 163 22.22 23.44 -11.19
CA PRO A 163 23.29 22.96 -10.32
C PRO A 163 23.72 24.01 -9.29
N PRO A 164 23.87 23.65 -8.00
CA PRO A 164 24.09 24.62 -6.94
C PRO A 164 25.53 25.15 -6.98
N THR A 165 25.65 26.46 -6.81
CA THR A 165 26.95 27.15 -6.64
C THR A 165 27.45 27.00 -5.21
N ASP A 166 28.76 27.19 -4.99
CA ASP A 166 29.34 27.13 -3.65
C ASP A 166 28.77 28.22 -2.73
N GLU A 167 28.40 29.38 -3.27
CA GLU A 167 27.69 30.44 -2.56
C GLU A 167 26.28 30.02 -2.15
N LEU A 168 25.53 29.36 -3.04
CA LEU A 168 24.19 28.86 -2.73
C LEU A 168 24.26 27.80 -1.62
N ILE A 169 25.18 26.85 -1.75
CA ILE A 169 25.40 25.80 -0.74
C ILE A 169 25.69 26.43 0.62
N SER A 170 26.64 27.36 0.68
CA SER A 170 27.01 28.04 1.93
C SER A 170 25.83 28.78 2.58
N SER A 171 25.00 29.43 1.76
CA SER A 171 23.80 30.13 2.23
C SER A 171 22.71 29.18 2.73
N VAL A 172 22.54 28.01 2.10
CA VAL A 172 21.57 26.99 2.54
C VAL A 172 22.03 26.32 3.84
N GLU A 173 23.32 25.98 3.96
CA GLU A 173 23.88 25.44 5.21
C GLU A 173 23.75 26.42 6.39
N GLU A 174 23.91 27.73 6.15
CA GLU A 174 23.70 28.77 7.17
C GLU A 174 22.24 28.84 7.64
N GLU A 175 21.29 28.71 6.71
CA GLU A 175 19.85 28.71 7.02
C GLU A 175 19.41 27.45 7.78
N LEU A 176 19.84 26.28 7.32
CA LEU A 176 19.56 25.00 7.97
C LEU A 176 20.29 24.87 9.31
N GLY A 177 21.46 25.50 9.46
CA GLY A 177 22.33 25.37 10.63
C GLY A 177 23.08 24.03 10.69
N TYR A 178 23.22 23.35 9.54
CA TYR A 178 23.90 22.06 9.38
C TYR A 178 24.81 22.08 8.14
N LYS A 179 25.94 21.37 8.21
CA LYS A 179 26.77 21.08 7.04
C LYS A 179 26.22 19.90 6.26
N LEU A 180 26.01 20.08 4.96
CA LEU A 180 25.49 19.02 4.10
C LEU A 180 26.60 17.99 3.81
N PRO A 181 26.25 16.69 3.70
CA PRO A 181 27.21 15.64 3.37
C PRO A 181 27.90 15.92 2.03
N ALA A 182 29.20 15.58 1.94
CA ALA A 182 29.95 15.76 0.69
C ALA A 182 29.33 14.98 -0.48
N ALA A 183 28.81 13.77 -0.20
CA ALA A 183 28.08 12.97 -1.18
C ALA A 183 26.79 13.65 -1.62
N TYR A 184 26.02 14.24 -0.70
CA TYR A 184 24.80 14.96 -1.05
C TYR A 184 25.10 16.13 -1.99
N ILE A 185 26.09 16.95 -1.66
CA ILE A 185 26.53 18.06 -2.52
C ILE A 185 27.01 17.55 -3.89
N ALA A 186 27.76 16.45 -3.94
CA ALA A 186 28.26 15.88 -5.18
C ALA A 186 27.12 15.42 -6.11
N LEU A 187 26.10 14.74 -5.56
CA LEU A 187 24.91 14.34 -6.31
C LEU A 187 24.15 15.56 -6.84
N MET A 188 23.96 16.58 -5.99
CA MET A 188 23.23 17.80 -6.36
C MET A 188 23.96 18.65 -7.40
N LYS A 189 25.30 18.62 -7.42
CA LYS A 189 26.11 19.24 -8.48
C LYS A 189 26.02 18.49 -9.81
N HIS A 190 25.68 17.21 -9.79
CA HIS A 190 25.39 16.44 -11.00
C HIS A 190 23.96 16.72 -11.50
N GLN A 191 22.96 16.62 -10.62
CA GLN A 191 21.58 17.08 -10.85
C GLN A 191 20.94 17.53 -9.54
N ASN A 192 20.46 18.77 -9.48
CA ASN A 192 20.03 19.40 -8.23
C ASN A 192 18.57 19.08 -7.90
N GLY A 193 18.35 17.90 -7.33
CA GLY A 193 17.03 17.35 -7.05
C GLY A 193 16.46 16.53 -8.21
N GLY A 194 15.48 15.70 -7.92
CA GLY A 194 14.81 14.88 -8.94
C GLY A 194 14.11 13.66 -8.37
N VAL A 195 13.52 12.87 -9.26
CA VAL A 195 12.94 11.56 -8.95
C VAL A 195 13.94 10.48 -9.39
N PRO A 196 14.41 9.59 -8.50
CA PRO A 196 15.27 8.50 -8.91
C PRO A 196 14.46 7.36 -9.57
N TYR A 197 15.10 6.58 -10.45
CA TYR A 197 14.46 5.39 -11.06
C TYR A 197 14.17 4.28 -10.05
N ASN A 198 15.04 4.12 -9.07
CA ASN A 198 14.88 3.19 -7.95
C ASN A 198 14.48 3.98 -6.72
N ARG A 199 13.32 3.66 -6.13
CA ARG A 199 12.72 4.48 -5.09
C ARG A 199 12.44 3.72 -3.79
N SER A 200 12.63 2.41 -3.76
CA SER A 200 12.52 1.62 -2.54
C SER A 200 13.87 1.42 -1.85
N PHE A 201 13.87 1.39 -0.51
CA PHE A 201 15.04 1.08 0.30
C PHE A 201 14.70 -0.06 1.29
N PRO A 202 15.42 -1.20 1.24
CA PRO A 202 15.17 -2.32 2.15
C PRO A 202 15.46 -1.96 3.62
N THR A 203 14.65 -2.44 4.55
CA THR A 203 14.86 -2.32 6.01
C THR A 203 14.54 -3.63 6.73
N ASP A 204 15.26 -3.92 7.81
CA ASP A 204 14.96 -5.04 8.72
C ASP A 204 13.94 -4.66 9.81
N GLU A 205 13.55 -3.38 9.87
CA GLU A 205 12.53 -2.83 10.77
C GLU A 205 11.27 -2.45 9.96
N ALA A 206 10.13 -3.00 10.35
CA ALA A 206 8.83 -2.65 9.78
C ALA A 206 8.44 -1.19 10.08
N THR A 207 7.81 -0.54 9.10
CA THR A 207 7.15 0.77 9.22
C THR A 207 5.66 0.62 9.49
N SER A 208 4.90 1.73 9.51
CA SER A 208 3.43 1.66 9.63
C SER A 208 2.76 0.96 8.44
N TRP A 209 3.41 0.95 7.28
CA TRP A 209 2.81 0.53 6.01
C TRP A 209 3.55 -0.60 5.28
N ALA A 210 4.81 -0.90 5.64
CA ALA A 210 5.57 -2.01 5.05
C ALA A 210 6.36 -2.80 6.10
N GLU A 211 6.52 -4.10 5.88
CA GLU A 211 7.26 -4.97 6.80
C GLU A 211 8.79 -4.86 6.64
N ASP A 212 9.27 -4.52 5.44
CA ASP A 212 10.66 -4.76 5.04
C ASP A 212 11.27 -3.67 4.13
N HIS A 213 10.59 -2.55 3.90
CA HIS A 213 11.11 -1.46 3.07
C HIS A 213 10.49 -0.09 3.41
N ILE A 214 11.12 0.97 2.92
CA ILE A 214 10.52 2.29 2.75
C ILE A 214 10.57 2.69 1.28
N ALA A 215 9.78 3.69 0.89
CA ALA A 215 9.78 4.26 -0.45
C ALA A 215 9.94 5.78 -0.39
N ILE A 216 10.63 6.34 -1.37
CA ILE A 216 10.72 7.79 -1.60
C ILE A 216 10.00 8.17 -2.88
N THR A 217 9.57 9.42 -3.02
CA THR A 217 9.06 9.95 -4.29
C THR A 217 10.17 10.68 -5.02
N GLY A 218 10.82 11.64 -4.34
CA GLY A 218 11.94 12.37 -4.91
C GLY A 218 12.98 12.75 -3.86
N ILE A 219 14.15 13.12 -4.37
CA ILE A 219 15.25 13.67 -3.57
C ILE A 219 15.21 15.18 -3.78
N MET A 220 15.14 15.91 -2.68
CA MET A 220 15.08 17.37 -2.70
C MET A 220 16.41 17.96 -3.16
N GLY A 221 16.35 19.07 -3.91
CA GLY A 221 17.54 19.82 -4.34
C GLY A 221 18.03 20.83 -3.29
N ILE A 222 19.28 21.27 -3.41
CA ILE A 222 19.85 22.40 -2.66
C ILE A 222 19.33 23.71 -3.29
N GLY A 223 18.36 24.35 -2.66
CA GLY A 223 17.76 25.57 -3.20
C GLY A 223 16.53 26.04 -2.45
N ARG A 224 15.84 27.01 -3.06
CA ARG A 224 14.60 27.67 -2.57
C ARG A 224 13.60 27.94 -3.69
N ASP A 225 13.98 27.62 -4.92
CA ASP A 225 13.27 27.97 -6.16
C ASP A 225 12.18 26.96 -6.53
N LYS A 226 12.26 25.74 -5.97
CA LYS A 226 11.29 24.67 -6.13
C LYS A 226 10.59 24.38 -4.81
N SER A 227 9.37 23.86 -4.90
CA SER A 227 8.64 23.44 -3.70
C SER A 227 9.34 22.29 -2.99
N TYR A 228 9.86 21.32 -3.76
CA TYR A 228 10.65 20.19 -3.26
C TYR A 228 12.16 20.47 -3.31
N ALA A 229 12.56 21.70 -2.97
CA ALA A 229 13.95 21.99 -2.56
C ALA A 229 14.05 21.96 -1.03
N ILE A 230 15.25 21.71 -0.49
CA ILE A 230 15.42 21.58 0.98
C ILE A 230 15.05 22.84 1.76
N CYS A 231 15.15 24.03 1.16
CA CYS A 231 14.64 25.29 1.70
C CYS A 231 13.46 25.85 0.87
N GLY A 232 12.76 24.99 0.14
CA GLY A 232 11.51 25.30 -0.55
C GLY A 232 10.33 25.44 0.41
N ASP A 233 9.15 25.79 -0.11
CA ASP A 233 7.93 25.94 0.69
C ASP A 233 7.37 24.62 1.25
N LEU A 234 7.75 23.48 0.66
CA LEU A 234 7.51 22.13 1.19
C LEU A 234 8.82 21.44 1.66
N GLY A 235 9.87 22.23 1.87
CA GLY A 235 11.19 21.75 2.27
C GLY A 235 11.32 21.40 3.75
N SER A 236 12.57 21.24 4.22
CA SER A 236 12.89 20.78 5.57
C SER A 236 12.30 21.67 6.67
N GLY A 237 12.34 22.99 6.50
CA GLY A 237 11.79 23.93 7.48
C GLY A 237 10.28 23.74 7.66
N PHE A 238 9.53 23.63 6.55
CA PHE A 238 8.09 23.40 6.58
C PHE A 238 7.72 22.08 7.27
N MET A 239 8.43 20.99 6.94
CA MET A 239 8.14 19.69 7.55
C MET A 239 8.40 19.70 9.07
N ILE A 240 9.46 20.35 9.52
CA ILE A 240 9.77 20.44 10.96
C ILE A 240 8.81 21.38 11.69
N GLU A 241 8.59 22.59 11.16
CA GLU A 241 7.86 23.65 11.86
C GLU A 241 6.34 23.50 11.77
N GLU A 242 5.81 23.14 10.60
CA GLU A 242 4.37 23.06 10.35
C GLU A 242 3.83 21.64 10.51
N TRP A 243 4.60 20.62 10.13
CA TRP A 243 4.21 19.22 10.26
C TRP A 243 4.72 18.54 11.53
N GLY A 244 5.56 19.21 12.33
CA GLY A 244 5.98 18.73 13.64
C GLY A 244 7.04 17.62 13.62
N TYR A 245 7.69 17.39 12.48
CA TYR A 245 8.83 16.47 12.40
C TYR A 245 9.97 16.90 13.34
N PRO A 246 10.77 15.94 13.85
CA PRO A 246 11.77 16.25 14.85
C PRO A 246 12.86 17.19 14.33
N ASP A 247 13.14 18.26 15.06
CA ASP A 247 14.25 19.19 14.79
C ASP A 247 15.60 18.57 15.20
N ILE A 248 16.04 17.60 14.40
CA ILE A 248 17.26 16.80 14.62
C ILE A 248 18.21 16.80 13.42
N GLY A 249 17.83 17.47 12.34
CA GLY A 249 18.59 17.48 11.09
C GLY A 249 17.81 18.04 9.91
N VAL A 250 18.01 17.45 8.72
CA VAL A 250 17.51 18.01 7.44
C VAL A 250 16.65 16.98 6.71
N VAL A 251 15.42 17.34 6.34
CA VAL A 251 14.59 16.52 5.44
C VAL A 251 15.14 16.60 4.02
N ILE A 252 15.34 15.44 3.39
CA ILE A 252 15.99 15.34 2.07
C ILE A 252 15.18 14.57 1.03
N CYS A 253 14.17 13.80 1.44
CA CYS A 253 13.24 13.15 0.51
C CYS A 253 11.82 13.25 1.04
N ASP A 254 10.87 13.41 0.12
CA ASP A 254 9.47 13.15 0.36
C ASP A 254 9.13 11.70 -0.01
N CYS A 255 8.04 11.19 0.56
CA CYS A 255 7.59 9.81 0.40
C CYS A 255 6.19 9.77 -0.25
N PRO A 256 5.76 8.63 -0.84
CA PRO A 256 4.48 8.53 -1.56
C PRO A 256 3.24 8.84 -0.71
N SER A 257 3.38 8.86 0.60
CA SER A 257 2.32 9.17 1.57
C SER A 257 1.89 10.64 1.58
N ALA A 258 2.48 11.50 0.74
CA ALA A 258 2.22 12.94 0.71
C ALA A 258 2.55 13.66 2.03
N GLY A 259 3.67 13.27 2.66
CA GLY A 259 4.24 13.96 3.83
C GLY A 259 3.86 13.35 5.18
N HIS A 260 3.17 12.21 5.20
CA HIS A 260 2.97 11.42 6.42
C HIS A 260 4.21 10.61 6.83
N ASP A 261 5.20 10.50 5.94
CA ASP A 261 6.54 10.08 6.24
C ASP A 261 7.58 10.81 5.38
N VAL A 262 8.81 10.88 5.89
CA VAL A 262 9.94 11.57 5.23
C VAL A 262 11.26 10.83 5.47
N VAL A 263 12.26 11.12 4.63
CA VAL A 263 13.66 10.72 4.87
C VAL A 263 14.49 11.93 5.27
N MET A 264 15.26 11.79 6.36
CA MET A 264 16.07 12.85 6.95
C MET A 264 17.53 12.46 7.11
N LEU A 265 18.41 13.46 7.04
CA LEU A 265 19.76 13.42 7.57
C LEU A 265 19.72 13.67 9.08
N ASP A 266 20.16 12.73 9.90
CA ASP A 266 20.15 12.79 11.36
C ASP A 266 21.52 13.20 11.93
N TYR A 267 21.57 14.36 12.59
CA TYR A 267 22.80 14.94 13.13
C TYR A 267 22.96 14.75 14.65
N ARG A 268 22.05 14.05 15.33
CA ARG A 268 22.08 13.88 16.81
C ARG A 268 23.43 13.35 17.33
N HIS A 269 24.08 12.50 16.54
CA HIS A 269 25.29 11.78 16.96
C HIS A 269 26.59 12.41 16.47
N CYS A 270 26.59 12.98 15.26
CA CYS A 270 27.79 13.53 14.61
C CYS A 270 27.98 15.04 14.88
N GLY A 271 26.91 15.73 15.32
CA GLY A 271 26.90 17.19 15.50
C GLY A 271 26.75 17.93 14.17
N LYS A 272 26.50 19.25 14.25
CA LYS A 272 26.09 20.07 13.09
C LYS A 272 27.04 20.07 11.89
N ASP A 273 28.33 19.78 12.12
CA ASP A 273 29.38 19.75 11.11
C ASP A 273 29.85 18.32 10.74
N GLY A 274 29.22 17.29 11.32
CA GLY A 274 29.60 15.89 11.13
C GLY A 274 28.91 15.24 9.94
N GLU A 275 29.31 14.00 9.63
CA GLU A 275 28.63 13.16 8.64
C GLU A 275 27.36 12.56 9.27
N PRO A 276 26.15 12.93 8.84
CA PRO A 276 24.89 12.45 9.40
C PRO A 276 24.55 11.04 8.92
N GLU A 277 23.77 10.33 9.73
CA GLU A 277 23.10 9.11 9.32
C GLU A 277 21.85 9.44 8.49
N VAL A 278 21.32 8.47 7.75
CA VAL A 278 20.04 8.62 7.04
C VAL A 278 18.97 7.82 7.76
N ILE A 279 17.84 8.47 8.04
CA ILE A 279 16.70 7.90 8.76
C ILE A 279 15.41 8.14 7.99
N HIS A 280 14.44 7.26 8.19
CA HIS A 280 13.03 7.47 7.88
C HIS A 280 12.30 7.91 9.15
N VAL A 281 11.31 8.80 9.02
CA VAL A 281 10.46 9.24 10.13
C VAL A 281 9.00 9.11 9.75
N ASP A 282 8.26 8.34 10.53
CA ASP A 282 6.86 7.99 10.27
C ASP A 282 5.93 8.77 11.22
N GLN A 283 5.19 9.75 10.69
CA GLN A 283 4.30 10.58 11.48
C GLN A 283 3.07 9.82 11.99
N GLU A 284 2.61 8.79 11.27
CA GLU A 284 1.46 7.99 11.68
C GLU A 284 1.79 7.04 12.85
N ASP A 285 3.07 6.66 13.01
CA ASP A 285 3.57 5.91 14.17
C ASP A 285 4.30 6.82 15.20
N ASP A 286 3.73 7.99 15.51
CA ASP A 286 4.24 8.92 16.54
C ASP A 286 5.68 9.40 16.26
N TYR A 287 5.96 9.75 14.99
CA TYR A 287 7.27 10.15 14.50
C TYR A 287 8.35 9.08 14.76
N GLU A 288 7.98 7.81 14.58
CA GLU A 288 8.92 6.71 14.77
C GLU A 288 10.08 6.82 13.79
N ILE A 289 11.30 6.73 14.32
CA ILE A 289 12.53 6.92 13.54
C ILE A 289 13.08 5.56 13.15
N THR A 290 13.13 5.23 11.87
CA THR A 290 13.77 4.00 11.36
C THR A 290 15.14 4.32 10.78
N PHE A 291 16.16 3.57 11.17
CA PHE A 291 17.51 3.76 10.63
C PHE A 291 17.60 3.14 9.24
N LEU A 292 18.09 3.90 8.25
CA LEU A 292 18.23 3.40 6.87
C LEU A 292 19.69 3.14 6.52
N ALA A 293 20.56 4.14 6.70
CA ALA A 293 21.94 4.05 6.25
C ALA A 293 22.89 4.85 7.14
N PRO A 294 24.18 4.43 7.23
CA PRO A 294 25.19 5.16 8.00
C PRO A 294 25.56 6.52 7.40
N ASP A 295 25.23 6.76 6.13
CA ASP A 295 25.52 8.00 5.40
C ASP A 295 24.70 8.07 4.10
N PHE A 296 24.66 9.27 3.52
CA PHE A 296 23.88 9.54 2.32
C PHE A 296 24.31 8.70 1.10
N GLU A 297 25.61 8.49 0.89
CA GLU A 297 26.07 7.68 -0.25
C GLU A 297 25.60 6.23 -0.13
N THR A 298 25.69 5.65 1.08
CA THR A 298 25.21 4.29 1.34
C THR A 298 23.70 4.18 1.13
N PHE A 299 22.93 5.20 1.53
CA PHE A 299 21.49 5.26 1.25
C PHE A 299 21.20 5.23 -0.26
N ILE A 300 21.83 6.12 -1.02
CA ILE A 300 21.61 6.24 -2.47
C ILE A 300 22.00 4.96 -3.22
N ARG A 301 23.09 4.30 -2.81
CA ARG A 301 23.52 3.02 -3.41
C ARG A 301 22.61 1.84 -3.05
N GLY A 302 21.86 1.95 -1.96
CA GLY A 302 20.94 0.91 -1.50
C GLY A 302 19.53 0.99 -2.08
N LEU A 303 19.23 2.03 -2.88
CA LEU A 303 17.93 2.15 -3.55
C LEU A 303 17.76 1.04 -4.60
N VAL A 304 16.65 0.32 -4.51
CA VAL A 304 16.24 -0.77 -5.41
C VAL A 304 14.93 -0.43 -6.13
N ASN A 305 14.56 -1.25 -7.10
CA ASN A 305 13.39 -0.97 -7.93
C ASN A 305 12.10 -1.31 -7.18
N ASP A 306 11.09 -0.45 -7.29
CA ASP A 306 9.82 -0.62 -6.58
C ASP A 306 9.08 -1.90 -6.99
N LYS A 307 9.34 -2.41 -8.21
CA LYS A 307 8.78 -3.67 -8.70
C LYS A 307 9.21 -4.88 -7.87
N ASP A 308 10.33 -4.79 -7.16
CA ASP A 308 10.75 -5.86 -6.26
C ASP A 308 9.80 -5.99 -5.04
N TYR A 309 8.97 -4.96 -4.80
CA TYR A 309 7.99 -4.87 -3.71
C TYR A 309 6.54 -4.73 -4.18
N ASP A 310 6.29 -4.75 -5.50
CA ASP A 310 4.94 -4.67 -6.05
C ASP A 310 4.21 -6.00 -5.87
N THR A 311 3.36 -6.08 -4.85
CA THR A 311 2.55 -7.27 -4.55
C THR A 311 1.24 -7.31 -5.33
N SER A 312 0.94 -6.33 -6.20
CA SER A 312 -0.38 -6.20 -6.82
C SER A 312 -0.83 -7.44 -7.60
N GLU A 313 0.09 -8.13 -8.28
CA GLU A 313 -0.20 -9.38 -8.97
C GLU A 313 -0.45 -10.54 -8.01
N GLU A 314 0.29 -10.61 -6.89
CA GLU A 314 0.06 -11.61 -5.84
C GLU A 314 -1.28 -11.36 -5.13
N ASP A 315 -1.59 -10.10 -4.81
CA ASP A 315 -2.85 -9.67 -4.19
C ASP A 315 -4.04 -9.97 -5.11
N LYS A 316 -3.90 -9.68 -6.40
CA LYS A 316 -4.89 -10.04 -7.43
C LYS A 316 -5.10 -11.54 -7.50
N GLU A 317 -4.04 -12.34 -7.51
CA GLU A 317 -4.14 -13.80 -7.52
C GLU A 317 -4.80 -14.33 -6.23
N ASN A 318 -4.47 -13.75 -5.08
CA ASN A 318 -5.09 -14.07 -3.81
C ASN A 318 -6.59 -13.75 -3.81
N ASP A 319 -7.00 -12.59 -4.32
CA ASP A 319 -8.40 -12.21 -4.47
C ASP A 319 -9.13 -13.08 -5.54
N LEU A 320 -8.45 -13.49 -6.61
CA LEU A 320 -8.99 -14.47 -7.56
C LEU A 320 -9.24 -15.81 -6.88
N ARG A 321 -8.29 -16.31 -6.08
CA ARG A 321 -8.48 -17.53 -5.28
C ARG A 321 -9.61 -17.38 -4.27
N LYS A 322 -9.71 -16.21 -3.62
CA LYS A 322 -10.79 -15.86 -2.69
C LYS A 322 -12.16 -16.00 -3.35
N VAL A 323 -12.36 -15.43 -4.53
CA VAL A 323 -13.66 -15.45 -5.21
C VAL A 323 -13.95 -16.78 -5.93
N THR A 324 -12.92 -17.53 -6.34
CA THR A 324 -13.11 -18.81 -7.03
C THR A 324 -13.26 -19.98 -6.06
N GLU A 325 -12.48 -20.02 -4.97
CA GLU A 325 -12.38 -21.16 -4.05
C GLU A 325 -12.95 -20.88 -2.66
N GLY A 326 -12.96 -19.62 -2.22
CA GLY A 326 -13.35 -19.24 -0.86
C GLY A 326 -14.79 -19.66 -0.53
N LYS A 327 -15.00 -20.15 0.70
CA LYS A 327 -16.35 -20.51 1.15
C LYS A 327 -17.25 -19.29 1.25
N PHE A 328 -18.47 -19.41 0.74
CA PHE A 328 -19.51 -18.43 0.96
C PHE A 328 -19.81 -18.32 2.46
N SER A 329 -20.24 -17.13 2.89
CA SER A 329 -20.73 -16.93 4.25
C SER A 329 -21.90 -17.88 4.54
N PRO A 330 -22.17 -18.24 5.81
CA PRO A 330 -23.30 -19.09 6.15
C PRO A 330 -24.62 -18.54 5.59
N LEU A 331 -24.81 -17.22 5.65
CA LEU A 331 -25.98 -16.55 5.12
C LEU A 331 -26.03 -16.64 3.58
N LEU A 332 -24.95 -16.30 2.87
CA LEU A 332 -24.95 -16.37 1.41
C LEU A 332 -25.18 -17.80 0.89
N THR A 333 -24.63 -18.79 1.60
CA THR A 333 -24.86 -20.22 1.32
C THR A 333 -26.34 -20.59 1.48
N GLU A 334 -26.96 -20.15 2.59
CA GLU A 334 -28.39 -20.36 2.83
C GLU A 334 -29.24 -19.74 1.73
N LEU A 335 -29.00 -18.46 1.40
CA LEU A 335 -29.76 -17.72 0.40
C LEU A 335 -29.65 -18.37 -0.98
N CYS A 336 -28.44 -18.77 -1.40
CA CYS A 336 -28.24 -19.47 -2.66
C CYS A 336 -28.97 -20.83 -2.68
N GLY A 337 -28.99 -21.55 -1.55
CA GLY A 337 -29.70 -22.82 -1.44
C GLY A 337 -31.23 -22.71 -1.54
N GLN A 338 -31.80 -21.56 -1.18
CA GLN A 338 -33.24 -21.28 -1.28
C GLN A 338 -33.65 -20.79 -2.69
N ALA A 339 -32.73 -20.17 -3.44
CA ALA A 339 -32.96 -19.66 -4.79
C ALA A 339 -32.80 -20.74 -5.89
N SER A 340 -33.53 -21.85 -5.74
CA SER A 340 -33.45 -23.01 -6.65
C SER A 340 -33.93 -22.75 -8.08
N GLU A 341 -34.50 -21.59 -8.37
CA GLU A 341 -34.91 -21.18 -9.72
C GLU A 341 -33.75 -20.87 -10.67
N VAL A 342 -32.52 -20.71 -10.17
CA VAL A 342 -31.32 -20.45 -10.98
C VAL A 342 -30.33 -21.61 -10.89
N ASP A 343 -30.19 -22.35 -11.99
CA ASP A 343 -29.19 -23.41 -12.10
C ASP A 343 -27.77 -22.85 -12.00
N GLY A 344 -26.94 -23.45 -11.14
CA GLY A 344 -25.55 -23.03 -10.95
C GLY A 344 -25.40 -21.62 -10.39
N LEU A 345 -26.33 -21.16 -9.56
CA LEU A 345 -26.30 -19.80 -8.99
C LEU A 345 -24.95 -19.44 -8.35
N GLU A 346 -24.40 -20.32 -7.51
CA GLU A 346 -23.10 -20.11 -6.88
C GLU A 346 -21.99 -19.90 -7.92
N SER A 347 -21.90 -20.74 -8.94
CA SER A 347 -20.86 -20.60 -9.97
C SER A 347 -21.02 -19.32 -10.79
N LYS A 348 -22.26 -18.86 -11.01
CA LYS A 348 -22.54 -17.58 -11.67
C LYS A 348 -22.08 -16.38 -10.82
N ILE A 349 -22.37 -16.38 -9.52
CA ILE A 349 -21.91 -15.34 -8.59
C ILE A 349 -20.37 -15.29 -8.57
N ARG A 350 -19.72 -16.45 -8.41
CA ARG A 350 -18.25 -16.55 -8.43
C ARG A 350 -17.66 -16.02 -9.73
N SER A 351 -18.29 -16.32 -10.86
CA SER A 351 -17.84 -15.86 -12.18
C SER A 351 -17.87 -14.34 -12.31
N VAL A 352 -18.94 -13.68 -11.85
CA VAL A 352 -19.02 -12.22 -11.88
C VAL A 352 -18.01 -11.59 -10.92
N CYS A 353 -17.87 -12.13 -9.70
CA CYS A 353 -16.85 -11.65 -8.76
C CYS A 353 -15.42 -11.82 -9.29
N ALA A 354 -15.11 -12.93 -9.98
CA ALA A 354 -13.82 -13.12 -10.63
C ALA A 354 -13.56 -12.08 -11.71
N GLN A 355 -14.56 -11.70 -12.50
CA GLN A 355 -14.42 -10.62 -13.49
C GLN A 355 -14.20 -9.25 -12.84
N ILE A 356 -14.84 -8.98 -11.69
CA ILE A 356 -14.58 -7.76 -10.92
C ILE A 356 -13.09 -7.70 -10.51
N VAL A 357 -12.52 -8.81 -10.02
CA VAL A 357 -11.09 -8.87 -9.68
C VAL A 357 -10.20 -8.72 -10.91
N GLN A 358 -10.55 -9.35 -12.04
CA GLN A 358 -9.78 -9.21 -13.28
C GLN A 358 -9.74 -7.77 -13.80
N GLU A 359 -10.87 -7.06 -13.74
CA GLU A 359 -11.01 -5.68 -14.22
C GLU A 359 -10.36 -4.66 -13.28
N LYS A 360 -10.41 -4.90 -11.96
CA LYS A 360 -9.96 -3.92 -10.94
C LYS A 360 -8.61 -4.24 -10.32
N GLY A 361 -8.10 -5.45 -10.49
CA GLY A 361 -6.93 -5.97 -9.77
C GLY A 361 -7.21 -6.41 -8.32
N HIS A 362 -8.40 -6.16 -7.77
CA HIS A 362 -8.76 -6.48 -6.38
C HIS A 362 -10.26 -6.74 -6.22
N PHE A 363 -10.66 -7.38 -5.12
CA PHE A 363 -12.05 -7.73 -4.83
C PHE A 363 -12.75 -6.66 -3.99
N SER A 364 -13.41 -5.70 -4.66
CA SER A 364 -14.26 -4.69 -4.01
C SER A 364 -15.39 -4.23 -4.92
N PHE A 365 -16.55 -3.93 -4.33
CA PHE A 365 -17.71 -3.41 -5.06
C PHE A 365 -17.71 -1.88 -5.05
N HIS A 366 -17.85 -1.28 -6.23
CA HIS A 366 -17.96 0.17 -6.43
C HIS A 366 -19.21 0.51 -7.27
N ALA A 367 -19.27 1.71 -7.84
CA ALA A 367 -20.40 2.16 -8.65
C ALA A 367 -20.41 1.63 -10.11
N ASP A 368 -19.49 0.73 -10.46
CA ASP A 368 -19.42 0.08 -11.77
C ASP A 368 -20.51 -0.98 -11.99
N GLU A 369 -20.72 -1.35 -13.25
CA GLU A 369 -21.84 -2.18 -13.69
C GLU A 369 -21.89 -3.57 -13.03
N ARG A 370 -20.75 -4.26 -12.89
CA ARG A 370 -20.67 -5.60 -12.28
C ARG A 370 -20.89 -5.55 -10.78
N SER A 371 -20.34 -4.53 -10.12
CA SER A 371 -20.56 -4.30 -8.69
C SER A 371 -22.03 -3.98 -8.39
N GLN A 372 -22.65 -3.12 -9.21
CA GLN A 372 -24.08 -2.81 -9.15
C GLN A 372 -24.96 -4.06 -9.27
N LEU A 373 -24.64 -4.93 -10.24
CA LEU A 373 -25.30 -6.24 -10.38
C LEU A 373 -25.15 -7.08 -9.11
N MET A 374 -24.00 -7.03 -8.43
CA MET A 374 -23.80 -7.82 -7.21
C MET A 374 -24.54 -7.28 -5.99
N TYR A 375 -24.74 -5.97 -5.89
CA TYR A 375 -25.69 -5.41 -4.92
C TYR A 375 -27.13 -5.87 -5.23
N ASP A 376 -27.52 -5.82 -6.51
CA ASP A 376 -28.85 -6.27 -6.96
C ASP A 376 -29.08 -7.76 -6.65
N VAL A 377 -28.10 -8.63 -6.92
CA VAL A 377 -28.19 -10.07 -6.61
C VAL A 377 -28.31 -10.33 -5.12
N GLN A 378 -27.50 -9.67 -4.28
CA GLN A 378 -27.59 -9.83 -2.82
C GLN A 378 -28.97 -9.45 -2.28
N PHE A 379 -29.52 -8.32 -2.75
CA PHE A 379 -30.86 -7.89 -2.35
C PHE A 379 -31.96 -8.84 -2.83
N TRP A 380 -31.89 -9.29 -4.08
CA TRP A 380 -32.83 -10.28 -4.61
C TRP A 380 -32.80 -11.55 -3.75
N LEU A 381 -31.61 -12.10 -3.51
CA LEU A 381 -31.44 -13.32 -2.72
C LEU A 381 -32.03 -13.18 -1.32
N TYR A 382 -31.70 -12.08 -0.63
CA TYR A 382 -32.19 -11.83 0.72
C TYR A 382 -33.71 -11.67 0.77
N THR A 383 -34.29 -10.81 -0.07
CA THR A 383 -35.74 -10.54 -0.05
C THR A 383 -36.58 -11.71 -0.59
N ASN A 384 -35.99 -12.60 -1.41
CA ASN A 384 -36.63 -13.83 -1.85
C ASN A 384 -36.77 -14.85 -0.71
N ALA A 385 -35.72 -15.00 0.10
CA ALA A 385 -35.71 -15.86 1.29
C ALA A 385 -36.55 -15.27 2.43
N TYR A 386 -36.43 -13.96 2.64
CA TYR A 386 -37.06 -13.22 3.73
C TYR A 386 -38.09 -12.22 3.18
N GLN A 387 -39.25 -12.71 2.76
CA GLN A 387 -40.29 -11.90 2.08
C GLN A 387 -40.88 -10.75 2.93
N ALA A 388 -40.72 -10.82 4.26
CA ALA A 388 -41.12 -9.77 5.20
C ALA A 388 -39.94 -8.86 5.59
N THR A 389 -39.01 -8.59 4.66
CA THR A 389 -37.85 -7.73 4.89
C THR A 389 -38.24 -6.26 4.79
N ASP A 390 -37.99 -5.51 5.85
CA ASP A 390 -38.02 -4.04 5.79
C ASP A 390 -36.62 -3.45 5.49
N ARG A 391 -36.57 -2.12 5.32
CA ARG A 391 -35.33 -1.40 5.00
C ARG A 391 -34.24 -1.62 6.05
N GLN A 392 -34.58 -1.44 7.32
CA GLN A 392 -33.58 -1.47 8.39
C GLN A 392 -33.02 -2.88 8.53
N GLN A 393 -33.89 -3.88 8.46
CA GLN A 393 -33.49 -5.29 8.49
C GLN A 393 -32.50 -5.63 7.37
N TYR A 394 -32.73 -5.15 6.15
CA TYR A 394 -31.78 -5.37 5.04
C TYR A 394 -30.43 -4.71 5.30
N LEU A 395 -30.42 -3.44 5.73
CA LEU A 395 -29.18 -2.71 6.02
C LEU A 395 -28.38 -3.36 7.15
N ASP A 396 -29.04 -3.81 8.22
CA ASP A 396 -28.42 -4.48 9.37
C ASP A 396 -27.85 -5.86 9.02
N THR A 397 -28.32 -6.48 7.93
CA THR A 397 -27.89 -7.83 7.52
C THR A 397 -26.92 -7.80 6.33
N TYR A 398 -26.79 -6.66 5.65
CA TYR A 398 -25.98 -6.55 4.44
C TYR A 398 -24.51 -6.98 4.66
N ASP A 399 -23.97 -6.61 5.82
CA ASP A 399 -22.59 -6.85 6.19
C ASP A 399 -22.25 -8.36 6.32
N GLN A 400 -23.22 -9.19 6.69
CA GLN A 400 -23.10 -10.65 6.83
C GLN A 400 -23.12 -11.44 5.51
N MET A 401 -23.43 -10.78 4.38
CA MET A 401 -23.43 -11.40 3.06
C MET A 401 -22.02 -11.43 2.45
N ILE A 402 -21.69 -10.51 1.54
CA ILE A 402 -20.36 -10.47 0.89
C ILE A 402 -19.43 -9.46 1.59
N ALA A 403 -19.94 -8.38 2.16
CA ALA A 403 -19.09 -7.35 2.77
C ALA A 403 -18.11 -7.91 3.83
N PHE A 404 -18.61 -8.72 4.78
CA PHE A 404 -17.80 -9.50 5.71
C PHE A 404 -18.09 -11.01 5.59
N GLY A 405 -18.13 -11.52 4.35
CA GLY A 405 -18.48 -12.91 4.06
C GLY A 405 -17.44 -13.97 4.45
N GLY A 406 -16.40 -13.62 5.20
CA GLY A 406 -15.32 -14.52 5.59
C GLY A 406 -14.37 -14.81 4.43
N GLU A 407 -14.19 -16.09 4.10
CA GLU A 407 -13.30 -16.54 3.01
C GLU A 407 -13.73 -15.97 1.65
N PHE A 408 -15.03 -15.78 1.40
CA PHE A 408 -15.56 -15.08 0.23
C PHE A 408 -16.15 -13.75 0.69
N GLY A 409 -15.33 -12.72 0.88
CA GLY A 409 -15.82 -11.41 1.28
C GLY A 409 -14.91 -10.24 0.93
N GLN A 410 -15.41 -9.01 1.03
CA GLN A 410 -14.62 -7.80 0.67
C GLN A 410 -13.73 -7.31 1.82
N GLY A 411 -14.07 -7.64 3.07
CA GLY A 411 -13.35 -7.16 4.24
C GLY A 411 -13.77 -5.75 4.69
N GLY A 412 -14.77 -5.16 4.03
CA GLY A 412 -15.31 -3.85 4.37
C GLY A 412 -16.36 -3.38 3.35
N TYR A 413 -17.06 -2.30 3.69
CA TYR A 413 -17.94 -1.55 2.80
C TYR A 413 -18.26 -0.18 3.40
N ALA A 414 -18.75 0.76 2.58
CA ALA A 414 -19.26 2.05 3.05
C ALA A 414 -20.77 1.95 3.36
N PRO A 415 -21.22 2.10 4.63
CA PRO A 415 -22.64 1.94 4.97
C PRO A 415 -23.57 2.93 4.27
N GLY A 416 -23.11 4.18 4.09
CA GLY A 416 -23.87 5.20 3.36
C GLY A 416 -24.17 4.81 1.91
N PHE A 417 -23.21 4.14 1.26
CA PHE A 417 -23.35 3.74 -0.14
C PHE A 417 -24.49 2.74 -0.35
N ILE A 418 -24.68 1.78 0.56
CA ILE A 418 -25.76 0.78 0.43
C ILE A 418 -27.14 1.41 0.64
N SER A 419 -27.24 2.37 1.57
CA SER A 419 -28.46 3.16 1.73
C SER A 419 -28.78 3.95 0.46
N ASP A 420 -27.80 4.63 -0.12
CA ASP A 420 -27.97 5.43 -1.34
C ASP A 420 -28.30 4.56 -2.55
N TRP A 421 -27.65 3.40 -2.69
CA TRP A 421 -27.96 2.40 -3.70
C TRP A 421 -29.42 1.92 -3.61
N LEU A 422 -29.88 1.62 -2.40
CA LEU A 422 -31.25 1.17 -2.16
C LEU A 422 -32.26 2.26 -2.52
N ASP A 423 -31.97 3.51 -2.17
CA ASP A 423 -32.80 4.67 -2.54
C ASP A 423 -32.83 4.89 -4.06
N GLY A 424 -31.69 4.70 -4.74
CA GLY A 424 -31.59 4.74 -6.19
C GLY A 424 -32.53 3.72 -6.85
N ARG A 425 -32.47 2.46 -6.42
CA ARG A 425 -33.31 1.38 -6.98
C ARG A 425 -34.81 1.55 -6.69
N ILE A 426 -35.16 2.14 -5.55
CA ILE A 426 -36.54 2.54 -5.24
C ILE A 426 -37.00 3.69 -6.15
N GLY A 427 -36.15 4.72 -6.33
CA GLY A 427 -36.43 5.87 -7.20
C GLY A 427 -36.58 5.49 -8.68
N GLU A 428 -35.84 4.49 -9.13
CA GLU A 428 -35.95 3.88 -10.47
C GLU A 428 -37.22 3.02 -10.64
N GLY A 429 -37.92 2.72 -9.54
CA GLY A 429 -39.11 1.85 -9.54
C GLY A 429 -38.79 0.36 -9.69
N LEU A 430 -37.53 -0.04 -9.51
CA LEU A 430 -37.11 -1.43 -9.57
C LEU A 430 -37.47 -2.17 -8.27
N ILE A 431 -37.30 -1.50 -7.13
CA ILE A 431 -37.71 -1.98 -5.81
C ILE A 431 -39.00 -1.28 -5.41
N VAL A 432 -39.98 -2.06 -4.94
CA VAL A 432 -41.25 -1.55 -4.42
C VAL A 432 -41.38 -1.86 -2.94
N GLN A 433 -42.07 -0.96 -2.23
CA GLN A 433 -42.43 -1.16 -0.83
C GLN A 433 -43.92 -1.45 -0.70
N GLU A 434 -44.26 -2.67 -0.29
CA GLU A 434 -45.63 -3.13 -0.10
C GLU A 434 -45.84 -3.52 1.37
N ASN A 435 -46.79 -2.86 2.04
CA ASN A 435 -47.07 -3.07 3.48
C ASN A 435 -45.83 -2.90 4.39
N GLY A 436 -44.86 -2.06 3.98
CA GLY A 436 -43.61 -1.84 4.71
C GLY A 436 -42.46 -2.73 4.27
N PHE A 437 -42.71 -3.79 3.51
CA PHE A 437 -41.72 -4.75 3.06
C PHE A 437 -41.19 -4.44 1.66
N LEU A 438 -39.89 -4.66 1.48
CA LEU A 438 -39.18 -4.40 0.22
C LEU A 438 -39.09 -5.67 -0.62
N ARG A 439 -39.30 -5.51 -1.92
CA ARG A 439 -39.05 -6.55 -2.93
C ARG A 439 -38.73 -5.92 -4.28
N PHE A 440 -38.03 -6.64 -5.13
CA PHE A 440 -38.00 -6.30 -6.56
C PHE A 440 -39.39 -6.45 -7.18
N THR A 441 -39.68 -5.64 -8.20
CA THR A 441 -40.74 -5.95 -9.17
C THR A 441 -40.43 -7.26 -9.89
N ASP A 442 -41.44 -7.92 -10.44
CA ASP A 442 -41.24 -9.20 -11.13
C ASP A 442 -40.34 -9.04 -12.37
N GLU A 443 -40.47 -7.89 -13.05
CA GLU A 443 -39.62 -7.48 -14.16
C GLU A 443 -38.17 -7.25 -13.71
N ALA A 444 -37.95 -6.49 -12.63
CA ALA A 444 -36.60 -6.23 -12.12
C ALA A 444 -35.92 -7.51 -11.64
N ARG A 445 -36.63 -8.38 -10.91
CA ARG A 445 -36.10 -9.68 -10.47
C ARG A 445 -35.66 -10.52 -11.66
N SER A 446 -36.48 -10.59 -12.70
CA SER A 446 -36.18 -11.35 -13.92
C SER A 446 -34.99 -10.74 -14.67
N ALA A 447 -34.86 -9.41 -14.69
CA ALA A 447 -33.72 -8.71 -15.29
C ALA A 447 -32.40 -8.99 -14.54
N VAL A 448 -32.41 -8.99 -13.19
CA VAL A 448 -31.23 -9.32 -12.37
C VAL A 448 -30.76 -10.74 -12.63
N ILE A 449 -31.67 -11.72 -12.62
CA ILE A 449 -31.34 -13.13 -12.89
C ILE A 449 -30.79 -13.32 -14.31
N ALA A 450 -31.41 -12.67 -15.30
CA ALA A 450 -30.97 -12.72 -16.69
C ALA A 450 -29.57 -12.10 -16.85
N LYS A 451 -29.33 -10.95 -16.22
CA LYS A 451 -28.03 -10.26 -16.28
C LYS A 451 -26.93 -11.07 -15.61
N LEU A 452 -27.18 -11.64 -14.43
CA LEU A 452 -26.25 -12.55 -13.75
C LEU A 452 -25.89 -13.75 -14.64
N SER A 453 -26.88 -14.32 -15.34
CA SER A 453 -26.64 -15.45 -16.23
C SER A 453 -25.83 -15.06 -17.46
N ALA A 454 -26.17 -13.92 -18.09
CA ALA A 454 -25.47 -13.42 -19.26
C ALA A 454 -24.00 -13.10 -18.96
N GLU A 455 -23.71 -12.46 -17.82
CA GLU A 455 -22.33 -12.14 -17.42
C GLU A 455 -21.51 -13.40 -17.16
N ALA A 456 -22.08 -14.39 -16.48
CA ALA A 456 -21.40 -15.66 -16.24
C ALA A 456 -21.17 -16.45 -17.54
N GLU A 457 -22.10 -16.41 -18.50
CA GLU A 457 -21.94 -17.02 -19.81
C GLU A 457 -20.87 -16.30 -20.65
N ALA A 458 -20.85 -14.97 -20.61
CA ALA A 458 -19.81 -14.16 -21.25
C ALA A 458 -18.42 -14.48 -20.66
N ALA A 459 -18.33 -14.65 -19.34
CA ALA A 459 -17.10 -15.05 -18.67
C ALA A 459 -16.63 -16.44 -19.09
N GLN A 460 -17.54 -17.41 -19.18
CA GLN A 460 -17.23 -18.76 -19.63
C GLN A 460 -16.83 -18.79 -21.10
N ALA A 461 -17.50 -18.01 -21.95
CA ALA A 461 -17.13 -17.84 -23.35
C ALA A 461 -15.75 -17.20 -23.49
N LEU A 462 -15.43 -16.18 -22.68
CA LEU A 462 -14.11 -15.57 -22.62
C LEU A 462 -13.06 -16.56 -22.13
N ALA A 463 -13.33 -17.35 -21.09
CA ALA A 463 -12.42 -18.39 -20.60
C ALA A 463 -12.22 -19.52 -21.63
N ALA A 464 -13.26 -19.91 -22.37
CA ALA A 464 -13.19 -20.88 -23.46
C ALA A 464 -12.49 -20.35 -24.71
N ALA A 465 -12.61 -19.03 -24.98
CA ALA A 465 -11.83 -18.30 -25.97
C ALA A 465 -10.41 -17.97 -25.47
N GLY A 466 -10.12 -18.26 -24.19
CA GLY A 466 -8.84 -18.11 -23.53
C GLY A 466 -8.51 -16.69 -23.04
N GLY A 467 -9.34 -16.08 -22.18
CA GLY A 467 -9.00 -14.98 -21.26
C GLY A 467 -8.54 -13.65 -21.89
N THR A 468 -8.60 -12.55 -21.12
CA THR A 468 -7.85 -11.32 -21.42
C THR A 468 -6.37 -11.62 -21.20
N LYS A 469 -5.71 -12.04 -22.27
CA LYS A 469 -4.31 -12.39 -22.21
C LYS A 469 -3.50 -11.14 -22.45
N ASP A 470 -2.53 -10.93 -21.58
CA ASP A 470 -1.50 -9.94 -21.77
C ASP A 470 -0.84 -10.15 -23.14
N VAL A 471 -0.97 -9.12 -23.98
CA VAL A 471 -0.38 -9.07 -25.32
C VAL A 471 0.86 -8.20 -25.33
N ALA A 472 1.31 -7.64 -24.20
CA ALA A 472 2.56 -6.91 -24.14
C ALA A 472 3.71 -7.78 -24.68
N PRO A 473 4.64 -7.20 -25.48
CA PRO A 473 4.80 -5.77 -25.77
C PRO A 473 3.93 -5.22 -26.92
N PHE A 474 3.02 -6.02 -27.49
CA PHE A 474 2.04 -5.53 -28.45
C PHE A 474 0.98 -4.66 -27.77
N ILE A 475 0.55 -3.61 -28.45
CA ILE A 475 -0.44 -2.65 -27.96
C ILE A 475 -1.70 -2.77 -28.80
N LEU A 476 -2.84 -3.03 -28.14
CA LEU A 476 -4.15 -3.02 -28.79
C LEU A 476 -4.73 -1.60 -28.76
N VAL A 477 -5.16 -1.12 -29.92
CA VAL A 477 -5.78 0.20 -30.11
C VAL A 477 -7.19 0.01 -30.66
N GLU A 478 -8.17 0.59 -29.98
CA GLU A 478 -9.58 0.54 -30.41
C GLU A 478 -9.90 1.61 -31.46
N GLN A 479 -10.72 1.24 -32.45
CA GLN A 479 -11.22 2.16 -33.46
C GLN A 479 -12.71 2.45 -33.23
N ASN A 480 -13.15 3.67 -33.60
CA ASN A 480 -14.52 4.16 -33.36
C ASN A 480 -15.64 3.33 -34.02
N ASN A 481 -15.32 2.40 -34.92
CA ASN A 481 -16.26 1.55 -35.64
C ASN A 481 -16.35 0.11 -35.07
N GLY A 482 -15.75 -0.16 -33.90
CA GLY A 482 -15.67 -1.49 -33.30
C GLY A 482 -14.54 -2.37 -33.88
N GLY A 483 -13.75 -1.84 -34.81
CA GLY A 483 -12.49 -2.43 -35.24
C GLY A 483 -11.38 -2.21 -34.21
N LYS A 484 -10.29 -2.97 -34.35
CA LYS A 484 -9.08 -2.81 -33.53
C LYS A 484 -7.85 -2.87 -34.43
N SER A 485 -6.75 -2.33 -33.92
CA SER A 485 -5.41 -2.56 -34.46
C SER A 485 -4.49 -3.04 -33.36
N VAL A 486 -3.54 -3.90 -33.71
CA VAL A 486 -2.42 -4.29 -32.85
C VAL A 486 -1.16 -3.67 -33.42
N ILE A 487 -0.40 -2.98 -32.56
CA ILE A 487 0.84 -2.30 -32.94
C ILE A 487 2.02 -2.76 -32.09
N LEU A 488 3.22 -2.67 -32.65
CA LEU A 488 4.48 -2.89 -31.93
C LEU A 488 5.52 -1.85 -32.38
N PRO A 489 6.05 -1.03 -31.46
CA PRO A 489 7.20 -0.17 -31.74
C PRO A 489 8.46 -1.01 -32.05
N VAL A 490 9.09 -0.74 -33.18
CA VAL A 490 10.28 -1.46 -33.64
C VAL A 490 11.45 -1.32 -32.65
N GLY A 491 12.25 -2.37 -32.49
CA GLY A 491 13.44 -2.39 -31.64
C GLY A 491 13.17 -2.70 -30.16
N SER A 492 11.92 -2.85 -29.76
CA SER A 492 11.52 -3.15 -28.38
C SER A 492 11.39 -4.65 -28.07
N TYR A 493 11.32 -5.50 -29.10
CA TYR A 493 10.99 -6.92 -28.94
C TYR A 493 11.66 -7.81 -30.00
N LEU A 494 12.09 -9.01 -29.59
CA LEU A 494 12.71 -10.06 -30.42
C LEU A 494 13.80 -9.60 -31.42
N THR A 495 14.55 -8.53 -31.13
CA THR A 495 15.62 -8.01 -32.02
C THR A 495 16.64 -9.09 -32.43
N LYS A 496 16.98 -10.00 -31.50
CA LYS A 496 17.89 -11.13 -31.75
C LYS A 496 17.37 -12.15 -32.75
N LEU A 497 16.05 -12.25 -32.96
CA LEU A 497 15.46 -13.13 -33.97
C LEU A 497 15.81 -12.61 -35.37
N PHE A 498 15.62 -11.32 -35.61
CA PHE A 498 15.90 -10.69 -36.91
C PHE A 498 17.40 -10.67 -37.22
N ASP A 499 18.26 -10.52 -36.19
CA ASP A 499 19.72 -10.67 -36.34
C ASP A 499 20.12 -12.01 -36.98
N THR A 500 19.31 -13.08 -36.85
CA THR A 500 19.64 -14.40 -37.42
C THR A 500 19.54 -14.49 -38.94
N ARG A 501 18.87 -13.53 -39.59
CA ARG A 501 18.76 -13.41 -41.05
C ARG A 501 19.15 -12.02 -41.54
N ALA A 502 19.97 -11.30 -40.78
CA ALA A 502 20.43 -9.95 -41.15
C ALA A 502 21.31 -9.96 -42.42
N ASP A 503 21.99 -11.06 -42.72
CA ASP A 503 22.74 -11.26 -43.96
C ASP A 503 21.84 -11.39 -45.21
N GLU A 504 20.56 -11.72 -45.01
CA GLU A 504 19.55 -11.77 -46.06
C GLU A 504 18.88 -10.40 -46.29
N GLY A 505 19.07 -9.43 -45.38
CA GLY A 505 18.52 -8.07 -45.46
C GLY A 505 17.42 -7.75 -44.46
N PHE A 506 17.12 -8.64 -43.50
CA PHE A 506 16.19 -8.35 -42.41
C PHE A 506 16.83 -7.42 -41.37
N GLU A 507 16.11 -6.39 -40.95
CA GLU A 507 16.56 -5.37 -39.99
C GLU A 507 15.71 -5.36 -38.70
N GLY A 508 14.61 -6.11 -38.69
CA GLY A 508 13.63 -6.11 -37.60
C GLY A 508 12.69 -4.91 -37.62
N ASN A 509 12.56 -4.24 -38.77
CA ASN A 509 11.67 -3.10 -38.97
C ASN A 509 10.18 -3.56 -39.07
N GLY A 510 9.24 -2.62 -39.17
CA GLY A 510 7.82 -2.97 -39.18
C GLY A 510 7.40 -3.84 -40.36
N TYR A 511 8.07 -3.74 -41.51
CA TYR A 511 7.82 -4.57 -42.69
C TYR A 511 8.29 -6.01 -42.48
N ASP A 512 9.45 -6.19 -41.84
CA ASP A 512 9.96 -7.51 -41.47
C ASP A 512 9.02 -8.23 -40.50
N TRP A 513 8.50 -7.48 -39.52
CA TRP A 513 7.47 -7.95 -38.61
C TRP A 513 6.16 -8.33 -39.32
N ALA A 514 5.74 -7.53 -40.31
CA ALA A 514 4.55 -7.82 -41.11
C ALA A 514 4.72 -9.10 -41.94
N SER A 515 5.92 -9.33 -42.50
CA SER A 515 6.22 -10.57 -43.23
C SER A 515 6.16 -11.80 -42.32
N LEU A 516 6.77 -11.74 -41.13
CA LEU A 516 6.68 -12.80 -40.12
C LEU A 516 5.22 -13.04 -39.67
N ALA A 517 4.50 -11.97 -39.40
CA ALA A 517 3.10 -12.00 -39.00
C ALA A 517 2.19 -12.60 -40.10
N ALA A 518 2.48 -12.33 -41.37
CA ALA A 518 1.74 -12.88 -42.50
C ALA A 518 1.96 -14.41 -42.64
N VAL A 519 3.19 -14.89 -42.45
CA VAL A 519 3.47 -16.34 -42.41
C VAL A 519 2.70 -17.00 -41.26
N PHE A 520 2.76 -16.42 -40.06
CA PHE A 520 2.00 -16.92 -38.91
C PHE A 520 0.49 -16.95 -39.18
N LEU A 521 -0.07 -15.85 -39.69
CA LEU A 521 -1.50 -15.72 -39.99
C LEU A 521 -1.94 -16.81 -40.98
N ASN A 522 -1.20 -17.01 -42.07
CA ASN A 522 -1.55 -17.99 -43.09
C ASN A 522 -1.42 -19.45 -42.62
N GLU A 523 -0.41 -19.76 -41.79
CA GLU A 523 -0.15 -21.14 -41.36
C GLU A 523 -0.91 -21.55 -40.09
N ARG A 524 -1.19 -20.60 -39.19
CA ARG A 524 -1.71 -20.87 -37.85
C ARG A 524 -3.12 -20.34 -37.63
N MET A 525 -3.56 -19.35 -38.41
CA MET A 525 -4.87 -18.73 -38.29
C MET A 525 -5.50 -18.43 -39.67
N PRO A 526 -5.57 -19.41 -40.60
CA PRO A 526 -6.03 -19.19 -41.97
C PRO A 526 -7.47 -18.67 -42.05
N GLU A 527 -8.29 -18.90 -41.04
CA GLU A 527 -9.64 -18.34 -40.93
C GLU A 527 -9.69 -16.82 -40.88
N PHE A 528 -8.58 -16.16 -40.50
CA PHE A 528 -8.48 -14.70 -40.41
C PHE A 528 -7.63 -14.07 -41.51
N ALA A 529 -7.05 -14.86 -42.42
CA ALA A 529 -6.16 -14.38 -43.48
C ALA A 529 -6.83 -13.32 -44.40
N ASP A 530 -8.12 -13.48 -44.70
CA ASP A 530 -8.88 -12.53 -45.52
C ASP A 530 -9.47 -11.35 -44.70
N THR A 531 -9.32 -11.37 -43.37
CA THR A 531 -9.98 -10.43 -42.45
C THR A 531 -8.99 -9.47 -41.77
N ILE A 532 -7.75 -9.91 -41.53
CA ILE A 532 -6.70 -9.09 -40.92
C ILE A 532 -5.82 -8.52 -42.02
N HIS A 533 -5.55 -7.23 -41.93
CA HIS A 533 -4.73 -6.50 -42.88
C HIS A 533 -3.52 -5.90 -42.17
N PHE A 534 -2.41 -5.77 -42.89
CA PHE A 534 -1.17 -5.18 -42.39
C PHE A 534 -0.96 -3.81 -43.02
N ASP A 535 -0.52 -2.84 -42.22
CA ASP A 535 -0.14 -1.49 -42.67
C ASP A 535 1.10 -1.02 -41.89
N PRO A 536 2.25 -1.69 -42.06
CA PRO A 536 3.45 -1.40 -41.30
C PRO A 536 4.14 -0.11 -41.77
N GLU A 537 4.86 0.54 -40.86
CA GLU A 537 5.84 1.58 -41.13
C GLU A 537 7.25 1.12 -40.73
N ALA A 538 8.30 1.86 -41.11
CA ALA A 538 9.67 1.44 -40.81
C ALA A 538 9.95 1.32 -39.29
N ASP A 539 9.31 2.14 -38.47
CA ASP A 539 9.43 2.19 -37.02
C ASP A 539 8.28 1.51 -36.27
N MET A 540 7.28 0.97 -36.97
CA MET A 540 6.10 0.38 -36.34
C MET A 540 5.51 -0.79 -37.14
N PHE A 541 5.33 -1.92 -36.47
CA PHE A 541 4.45 -2.98 -36.97
C PHE A 541 2.99 -2.63 -36.66
N CYS A 542 2.09 -2.85 -37.63
CA CYS A 542 0.66 -2.66 -37.45
C CYS A 542 -0.15 -3.72 -38.22
N ALA A 543 -1.11 -4.34 -37.52
CA ALA A 543 -2.15 -5.17 -38.11
C ALA A 543 -3.53 -4.72 -37.62
N TYR A 544 -4.54 -4.72 -38.48
CA TYR A 544 -5.86 -4.17 -38.16
C TYR A 544 -7.00 -4.92 -38.84
N SER A 545 -8.20 -4.76 -38.27
CA SER A 545 -9.45 -5.24 -38.88
C SER A 545 -10.66 -4.48 -38.31
N SER A 546 -11.74 -4.41 -39.09
CA SER A 546 -13.05 -4.00 -38.56
C SER A 546 -13.67 -5.05 -37.62
N ASN A 547 -13.14 -6.27 -37.58
CA ASN A 547 -13.51 -7.30 -36.60
C ASN A 547 -12.53 -7.24 -35.41
N GLY A 548 -12.84 -6.44 -34.40
CA GLY A 548 -11.96 -6.25 -33.24
C GLY A 548 -11.61 -7.55 -32.49
N VAL A 549 -12.54 -8.49 -32.42
CA VAL A 549 -12.32 -9.80 -31.78
C VAL A 549 -11.29 -10.63 -32.53
N ALA A 550 -11.27 -10.58 -33.87
CA ALA A 550 -10.27 -11.28 -34.66
C ALA A 550 -8.85 -10.72 -34.42
N VAL A 551 -8.73 -9.41 -34.22
CA VAL A 551 -7.44 -8.74 -33.93
C VAL A 551 -6.93 -9.11 -32.54
N GLU A 552 -7.78 -9.20 -31.54
CA GLU A 552 -7.39 -9.66 -30.20
C GLU A 552 -6.89 -11.10 -30.21
N GLN A 553 -7.62 -11.99 -30.91
CA GLN A 553 -7.24 -13.39 -31.03
C GLN A 553 -5.92 -13.55 -31.77
N PHE A 554 -5.73 -12.79 -32.84
CA PHE A 554 -4.48 -12.76 -33.58
C PHE A 554 -3.32 -12.22 -32.75
N ALA A 555 -3.49 -11.06 -32.11
CA ALA A 555 -2.46 -10.43 -31.28
C ALA A 555 -1.98 -11.39 -30.19
N TRP A 556 -2.92 -12.05 -29.51
CA TRP A 556 -2.57 -13.03 -28.50
C TRP A 556 -1.85 -14.25 -29.08
N ALA A 557 -2.42 -14.90 -30.09
CA ALA A 557 -1.86 -16.12 -30.64
C ALA A 557 -0.47 -15.86 -31.25
N PHE A 558 -0.28 -14.70 -31.88
CA PHE A 558 0.99 -14.27 -32.42
C PHE A 558 2.02 -13.97 -31.33
N LYS A 559 1.62 -13.30 -30.24
CA LYS A 559 2.47 -13.11 -29.06
C LYS A 559 2.92 -14.44 -28.46
N SER A 560 2.01 -15.41 -28.30
CA SER A 560 2.38 -16.75 -27.83
C SER A 560 3.31 -17.48 -28.79
N ALA A 561 3.16 -17.31 -30.11
CA ALA A 561 4.11 -17.85 -31.07
C ALA A 561 5.48 -17.19 -30.94
N CYS A 562 5.55 -15.88 -30.71
CA CYS A 562 6.78 -15.12 -30.49
C CYS A 562 7.57 -15.62 -29.26
N GLU A 563 6.88 -16.08 -28.22
CA GLU A 563 7.51 -16.62 -27.01
C GLU A 563 8.02 -18.07 -27.16
N ASP A 564 7.48 -18.82 -28.11
CA ASP A 564 7.99 -20.14 -28.47
C ASP A 564 9.16 -20.01 -29.46
N LYS A 565 10.38 -20.07 -28.92
CA LYS A 565 11.62 -19.96 -29.72
C LYS A 565 11.70 -20.96 -30.87
N VAL A 566 11.20 -22.17 -30.73
CA VAL A 566 11.30 -23.17 -31.81
C VAL A 566 10.32 -22.81 -32.92
N LEU A 567 9.09 -22.48 -32.53
CA LEU A 567 8.03 -22.12 -33.46
C LEU A 567 8.33 -20.81 -34.19
N ILE A 568 8.77 -19.77 -33.49
CA ILE A 568 9.00 -18.46 -34.12
C ILE A 568 10.19 -18.48 -35.08
N HIS A 569 11.26 -19.22 -34.76
CA HIS A 569 12.39 -19.39 -35.68
C HIS A 569 11.99 -20.21 -36.91
N ASP A 570 11.14 -21.23 -36.75
CA ASP A 570 10.61 -22.00 -37.87
C ASP A 570 9.74 -21.13 -38.79
N LEU A 571 8.79 -20.39 -38.23
CA LEU A 571 7.95 -19.45 -38.99
C LEU A 571 8.79 -18.36 -39.67
N PHE A 572 9.75 -17.77 -38.95
CA PHE A 572 10.61 -16.73 -39.49
C PHE A 572 11.52 -17.24 -40.61
N SER A 573 11.87 -18.53 -40.65
CA SER A 573 12.64 -19.11 -41.77
C SER A 573 11.91 -19.07 -43.13
N ARG A 574 10.59 -18.85 -43.11
CA ARG A 574 9.73 -18.76 -44.31
C ARG A 574 9.25 -17.35 -44.60
N ALA A 575 9.62 -16.37 -43.77
CA ALA A 575 9.34 -14.97 -44.04
C ALA A 575 10.16 -14.52 -45.26
N GLU A 576 9.54 -13.76 -46.16
CA GLU A 576 10.18 -13.21 -47.36
C GLU A 576 10.28 -11.68 -47.21
N LEU A 577 11.38 -11.10 -47.68
CA LEU A 577 11.50 -9.64 -47.75
C LEU A 577 10.59 -9.13 -48.87
N ASP A 578 9.87 -8.05 -48.59
CA ASP A 578 8.97 -7.39 -49.54
C ASP A 578 9.73 -6.49 -50.54
#